data_AF-A0A8J6J3D2-F1
#
_entry.id   AF-A0A8J6J3D2-F1
#
_cell.length_a   1.000
_cell.length_b   1.000
_cell.length_c   1.000
_cell.angle_alpha   90.00
_cell.angle_beta   90.00
_cell.angle_gamma   90.00
#
_symmetry.space_group_name_H-M   'P 1'
#
loop_
_entity.id
_entity.type
_entity.pdbx_description
1 polymer ?
#
loop_
_entity_poly.entity_id
_entity_poly.type
_entity_poly.pdbx_seq_one_letter_code
_entity_poly.pdbx_strand_id
1 'polypeptide(L)'
;MKNITFEGISTLQRLHLCWQIRKQIGKIHQPIKVEFHQPICRKQYSSLWYGGLVVSIKVRGCVFAIHACGDIYATLYDKSDGTELLYVKDKSNSGRFGVDVLPYLKTDHALYAAMGDTHKRYRLDMEHNNWWECFVYTPEGEFHDMMWALDSDHIFEGVEVVLSAMDSVIKDITENKERIEYGKDSAFYC
;
A
#
# COMPACT_ATOMS: atom_id res chain seq x y z
N MET A 1 -11.21 -20.06 -3.51
CA MET A 1 -9.90 -19.84 -4.13
C MET A 1 -8.92 -20.67 -3.34
N LYS A 2 -8.42 -21.76 -3.93
CA LYS A 2 -7.50 -22.67 -3.23
C LYS A 2 -6.03 -22.22 -3.34
N ASN A 3 -5.75 -21.28 -4.23
CA ASN A 3 -4.38 -20.90 -4.62
C ASN A 3 -3.92 -19.57 -4.04
N ILE A 4 -4.71 -18.90 -3.19
CA ILE A 4 -4.29 -17.68 -2.50
C ILE A 4 -4.40 -17.88 -0.99
N THR A 5 -3.34 -17.56 -0.29
CA THR A 5 -3.29 -17.57 1.17
C THR A 5 -3.10 -16.14 1.69
N PHE A 6 -3.75 -15.84 2.82
CA PHE A 6 -3.69 -14.52 3.45
C PHE A 6 -3.22 -14.67 4.89
N GLU A 7 -2.30 -13.82 5.31
CA GLU A 7 -1.78 -13.73 6.69
C GLU A 7 -1.85 -12.28 7.18
N GLY A 8 -2.00 -12.06 8.49
CA GLY A 8 -2.02 -10.72 9.09
C GLY A 8 -3.37 -9.97 9.04
N ILE A 9 -4.44 -10.58 8.52
CA ILE A 9 -5.80 -9.99 8.50
C ILE A 9 -6.86 -10.93 9.07
N SER A 10 -7.97 -10.35 9.55
CA SER A 10 -9.10 -11.09 10.10
C SER A 10 -9.84 -11.94 9.06
N THR A 11 -10.62 -12.92 9.52
CA THR A 11 -11.46 -13.76 8.67
C THR A 11 -12.44 -12.95 7.81
N LEU A 12 -13.04 -11.89 8.38
CA LEU A 12 -13.98 -11.04 7.64
C LEU A 12 -13.28 -10.24 6.53
N GLN A 13 -12.12 -9.65 6.82
CA GLN A 13 -11.31 -8.96 5.80
C GLN A 13 -10.87 -9.93 4.70
N ARG A 14 -10.45 -11.14 5.09
CA ARG A 14 -10.10 -12.20 4.14
C ARG A 14 -11.28 -12.53 3.21
N LEU A 15 -12.48 -12.70 3.76
CA LEU A 15 -13.67 -13.00 2.96
C LEU A 15 -14.02 -11.84 2.01
N HIS A 16 -13.89 -10.60 2.48
CA HIS A 16 -14.12 -9.41 1.66
C HIS A 16 -13.14 -9.32 0.49
N LEU A 17 -11.84 -9.40 0.76
CA LEU A 17 -10.79 -9.38 -0.26
C LEU A 17 -10.93 -10.55 -1.23
N CYS A 18 -11.30 -11.73 -0.71
CA CYS A 18 -11.61 -12.88 -1.54
C CYS A 18 -12.76 -12.62 -2.53
N TRP A 19 -13.80 -11.94 -2.07
CA TRP A 19 -14.93 -11.58 -2.92
C TRP A 19 -14.52 -10.54 -3.98
N GLN A 20 -13.76 -9.50 -3.59
CA GLN A 20 -13.24 -8.49 -4.51
C GLN A 20 -12.40 -9.10 -5.64
N ILE A 21 -11.41 -9.93 -5.27
CA ILE A 21 -10.54 -10.63 -6.24
C ILE A 21 -11.35 -11.47 -7.22
N ARG A 22 -12.34 -12.24 -6.75
CA ARG A 22 -13.19 -13.04 -7.64
C ARG A 22 -14.00 -12.20 -8.61
N LYS A 23 -14.47 -11.03 -8.15
CA LYS A 23 -15.29 -10.13 -8.94
C LYS A 23 -14.47 -9.46 -10.05
N GLN A 24 -13.24 -9.05 -9.73
CA GLN A 24 -12.43 -8.19 -10.59
C GLN A 24 -11.42 -8.96 -11.44
N ILE A 25 -10.76 -9.95 -10.85
CA ILE A 25 -9.66 -10.73 -11.47
C ILE A 25 -10.15 -12.11 -11.90
N GLY A 26 -11.09 -12.69 -11.15
CA GLY A 26 -11.63 -14.02 -11.43
C GLY A 26 -10.81 -15.13 -10.76
N LYS A 27 -10.32 -16.09 -11.56
CA LYS A 27 -9.61 -17.27 -11.05
C LYS A 27 -8.09 -17.04 -11.07
N ILE A 28 -7.48 -17.17 -9.90
CA ILE A 28 -6.02 -17.23 -9.74
C ILE A 28 -5.57 -18.69 -9.87
N HIS A 29 -4.72 -18.97 -10.86
CA HIS A 29 -4.26 -20.32 -11.18
C HIS A 29 -2.98 -20.73 -10.45
N GLN A 30 -2.14 -19.77 -10.07
CA GLN A 30 -0.87 -20.02 -9.39
C GLN A 30 -0.95 -19.79 -7.88
N PRO A 31 -0.12 -20.47 -7.07
CA PRO A 31 0.00 -20.18 -5.65
C PRO A 31 0.48 -18.75 -5.42
N ILE A 32 -0.27 -17.99 -4.62
CA ILE A 32 0.06 -16.64 -4.19
C ILE A 32 -0.07 -16.57 -2.68
N LYS A 33 0.92 -15.97 -2.02
CA LYS A 33 0.86 -15.66 -0.59
C LYS A 33 0.79 -14.15 -0.38
N VAL A 34 -0.22 -13.68 0.32
CA VAL A 34 -0.40 -12.27 0.68
C VAL A 34 -0.24 -12.12 2.18
N GLU A 35 0.76 -11.36 2.62
CA GLU A 35 1.10 -11.13 4.03
C GLU A 35 0.91 -9.66 4.37
N PHE A 36 0.09 -9.36 5.37
CA PHE A 36 -0.05 -8.03 5.93
C PHE A 36 0.88 -7.90 7.14
N HIS A 37 1.76 -6.91 7.11
CA HIS A 37 2.83 -6.72 8.10
C HIS A 37 2.47 -5.71 9.19
N GLN A 38 1.37 -4.97 8.99
CA GLN A 38 0.84 -4.03 9.97
C GLN A 38 -0.62 -4.36 10.29
N PRO A 39 -1.10 -4.08 11.52
CA PRO A 39 -2.49 -4.34 11.88
C PRO A 39 -3.45 -3.53 11.03
N ILE A 40 -4.24 -4.21 10.19
CA ILE A 40 -5.27 -3.54 9.39
C ILE A 40 -6.55 -3.39 10.20
N CYS A 41 -6.75 -2.22 10.79
CA CYS A 41 -7.93 -1.93 11.59
C CYS A 41 -9.18 -1.71 10.72
N ARG A 42 -10.35 -2.09 11.23
CA ARG A 42 -11.62 -1.93 10.50
C ARG A 42 -11.90 -0.44 10.27
N LYS A 43 -12.19 -0.06 9.01
CA LYS A 43 -12.41 1.32 8.54
C LYS A 43 -11.18 2.25 8.65
N GLN A 44 -9.98 1.69 8.70
CA GLN A 44 -8.72 2.44 8.65
C GLN A 44 -7.89 1.85 7.52
N TYR A 45 -8.27 2.11 6.28
CA TYR A 45 -7.69 1.45 5.11
C TYR A 45 -6.90 2.40 4.21
N SER A 46 -6.98 3.70 4.47
CA SER A 46 -6.17 4.74 3.81
C SER A 46 -4.68 4.59 4.11
N SER A 47 -3.82 4.98 3.17
CA SER A 47 -2.35 5.07 3.33
C SER A 47 -1.94 5.94 4.52
N LEU A 48 -2.78 6.91 4.90
CA LEU A 48 -2.50 7.83 5.99
C LEU A 48 -2.39 7.16 7.36
N TRP A 49 -2.96 5.97 7.56
CA TRP A 49 -2.83 5.27 8.84
C TRP A 49 -1.50 4.53 9.01
N TYR A 50 -0.73 4.40 7.94
CA TYR A 50 0.39 3.48 7.86
C TYR A 50 1.66 4.18 7.37
N GLY A 51 2.80 3.50 7.52
CA GLY A 51 4.06 3.91 6.93
C GLY A 51 4.92 2.71 6.59
N GLY A 52 5.61 2.77 5.45
CA GLY A 52 6.56 1.73 5.04
C GLY A 52 5.83 0.48 4.58
N LEU A 53 6.48 -0.69 4.69
CA LEU A 53 5.93 -1.96 4.22
C LEU A 53 4.62 -2.32 4.94
N VAL A 54 3.52 -2.41 4.19
CA VAL A 54 2.22 -2.83 4.71
C VAL A 54 1.85 -4.22 4.22
N VAL A 55 2.10 -4.54 2.94
CA VAL A 55 1.74 -5.84 2.36
C VAL A 55 2.86 -6.42 1.51
N SER A 56 3.09 -7.71 1.61
CA SER A 56 3.88 -8.47 0.64
C SER A 56 3.01 -9.48 -0.11
N ILE A 57 3.08 -9.45 -1.44
CA ILE A 57 2.45 -10.43 -2.33
C ILE A 57 3.56 -11.25 -2.97
N LYS A 58 3.63 -12.53 -2.61
CA LYS A 58 4.69 -13.46 -3.03
C LYS A 58 4.17 -14.41 -4.09
N VAL A 59 4.87 -14.47 -5.22
CA VAL A 59 4.47 -15.27 -6.39
C VAL A 59 5.69 -15.59 -7.24
N ARG A 60 5.88 -16.88 -7.60
CA ARG A 60 7.01 -17.36 -8.42
C ARG A 60 8.41 -16.91 -7.93
N GLY A 61 8.59 -16.78 -6.61
CA GLY A 61 9.83 -16.30 -6.00
C GLY A 61 9.96 -14.77 -5.94
N CYS A 62 9.17 -14.03 -6.72
CA CYS A 62 9.10 -12.57 -6.63
C CYS A 62 8.31 -12.11 -5.41
N VAL A 63 8.64 -10.92 -4.91
CA VAL A 63 7.89 -10.21 -3.86
C VAL A 63 7.47 -8.86 -4.37
N PHE A 64 6.16 -8.62 -4.41
CA PHE A 64 5.58 -7.30 -4.60
C PHE A 64 5.30 -6.71 -3.23
N ALA A 65 5.97 -5.62 -2.89
CA ALA A 65 5.94 -4.98 -1.60
C ALA A 65 5.14 -3.67 -1.70
N ILE A 66 3.93 -3.64 -1.12
CA ILE A 66 3.09 -2.45 -1.06
C ILE A 66 3.43 -1.66 0.20
N HIS A 67 3.85 -0.42 0.01
CA HIS A 67 4.24 0.50 1.04
C HIS A 67 3.30 1.69 1.12
N ALA A 68 3.07 2.21 2.33
CA ALA A 68 2.61 3.58 2.51
C ALA A 68 3.84 4.51 2.45
N CYS A 69 3.99 5.23 1.35
CA CYS A 69 5.12 6.10 1.08
C CYS A 69 4.71 7.57 1.17
N GLY A 70 5.57 8.39 1.75
CA GLY A 70 5.39 9.83 1.87
C GLY A 70 5.81 10.36 3.24
N ASP A 71 5.84 11.69 3.33
CA ASP A 71 5.93 12.42 4.59
C ASP A 71 4.55 13.00 4.90
N ILE A 72 4.14 12.99 6.17
CA ILE A 72 2.88 13.61 6.60
C ILE A 72 3.19 14.77 7.54
N TYR A 73 2.86 15.98 7.10
CA TYR A 73 2.89 17.16 7.95
C TYR A 73 1.45 17.61 8.15
N ALA A 74 0.98 17.49 9.39
CA ALA A 74 -0.43 17.70 9.68
C ALA A 74 -0.65 18.39 11.03
N THR A 75 -1.64 19.27 11.07
CA THR A 75 -2.09 19.95 12.28
C THR A 75 -3.58 19.73 12.46
N LEU A 76 -3.97 19.23 13.63
CA LEU A 76 -5.37 18.99 14.00
C LEU A 76 -5.85 20.10 14.94
N TYR A 77 -7.00 20.67 14.65
CA TYR A 77 -7.64 21.72 15.45
C TYR A 77 -8.99 21.27 16.00
N ASP A 78 -9.35 21.72 17.21
CA ASP A 78 -10.74 21.73 17.69
C ASP A 78 -11.47 22.94 17.09
N LYS A 79 -12.58 22.71 16.39
CA LYS A 79 -13.37 23.77 15.75
C LYS A 79 -14.14 24.63 16.73
N SER A 80 -14.33 24.17 17.97
CA SER A 80 -15.12 24.91 18.96
C SER A 80 -14.45 26.20 19.41
N ASP A 81 -13.12 26.21 19.52
CA ASP A 81 -12.32 27.34 20.00
C ASP A 81 -11.07 27.63 19.16
N GLY A 82 -10.77 26.81 18.16
CA GLY A 82 -9.60 26.95 17.29
C GLY A 82 -8.31 26.40 17.89
N THR A 83 -8.37 25.69 19.03
CA THR A 83 -7.20 25.14 19.69
C THR A 83 -6.49 24.10 18.82
N GLU A 84 -5.16 24.21 18.70
CA GLU A 84 -4.32 23.16 18.14
C GLU A 84 -4.24 21.98 19.12
N LEU A 85 -4.74 20.82 18.69
CA LEU A 85 -4.78 19.59 19.49
C LEU A 85 -3.56 18.71 19.25
N LEU A 86 -3.01 18.77 18.04
CA LEU A 86 -1.94 17.89 17.60
C LEU A 86 -1.19 18.53 16.43
N TYR A 87 0.14 18.46 16.48
CA TYR A 87 1.01 18.73 15.35
C TYR A 87 1.94 17.54 15.12
N VAL A 88 1.98 17.03 13.89
CA VAL A 88 2.80 15.86 13.51
C VAL A 88 3.64 16.18 12.29
N LYS A 89 4.94 15.88 12.39
CA LYS A 89 5.84 15.66 11.24
C LYS A 89 6.24 14.20 11.22
N ASP A 90 5.50 13.40 10.47
CA ASP A 90 5.81 12.00 10.22
C ASP A 90 6.70 11.92 8.99
N LYS A 91 7.89 11.34 9.17
CA LYS A 91 8.90 11.22 8.12
C LYS A 91 9.40 9.80 8.03
N SER A 92 10.10 9.51 6.94
CA SER A 92 10.78 8.22 6.75
C SER A 92 9.80 7.05 6.77
N ASN A 93 8.57 7.29 6.30
CA ASN A 93 7.51 6.28 6.23
C ASN A 93 7.26 5.58 7.58
N SER A 94 7.23 6.31 8.71
CA SER A 94 7.15 5.69 10.04
C SER A 94 5.73 5.27 10.44
N GLY A 95 4.70 5.91 9.88
CA GLY A 95 3.30 5.65 10.21
C GLY A 95 2.86 6.26 11.56
N ARG A 96 3.69 7.11 12.15
CA ARG A 96 3.42 7.81 13.41
C ARG A 96 2.16 8.65 13.36
N PHE A 97 1.83 9.28 12.22
CA PHE A 97 0.63 10.10 12.11
C PHE A 97 -0.64 9.30 12.44
N GLY A 98 -0.76 8.08 11.91
CA GLY A 98 -1.90 7.19 12.19
C GLY A 98 -2.06 6.88 13.68
N VAL A 99 -0.95 6.75 14.42
CA VAL A 99 -0.94 6.51 15.87
C VAL A 99 -1.37 7.76 16.63
N ASP A 100 -0.75 8.90 16.31
CA ASP A 100 -0.92 10.15 17.06
C ASP A 100 -2.32 10.77 16.86
N VAL A 101 -2.92 10.59 15.67
CA VAL A 101 -4.27 11.10 15.37
C VAL A 101 -5.39 10.22 15.92
N LEU A 102 -5.09 8.95 16.23
CA LEU A 102 -6.07 7.94 16.62
C LEU A 102 -6.95 8.35 17.81
N PRO A 103 -6.48 9.07 18.86
CA PRO A 103 -7.35 9.52 19.95
C PRO A 103 -8.54 10.37 19.46
N TYR A 104 -8.38 11.10 18.36
CA TYR A 104 -9.36 12.06 17.84
C TYR A 104 -10.18 11.51 16.68
N LEU A 105 -9.53 10.84 15.72
CA LEU A 105 -10.14 10.34 14.49
C LEU A 105 -9.96 8.83 14.45
N LYS A 106 -11.08 8.09 14.24
CA LYS A 106 -11.09 6.62 14.39
C LYS A 106 -11.24 5.85 13.09
N THR A 107 -11.57 6.54 11.99
CA THR A 107 -11.95 5.91 10.72
C THR A 107 -11.57 6.79 9.56
N ASP A 108 -11.36 6.21 8.38
CA ASP A 108 -11.14 6.91 7.11
C ASP A 108 -12.18 8.02 6.90
N HIS A 109 -13.47 7.71 7.10
CA HIS A 109 -14.54 8.71 6.95
C HIS A 109 -14.35 9.93 7.86
N ALA A 110 -14.00 9.73 9.13
CA ALA A 110 -13.75 10.82 10.06
C ALA A 110 -12.48 11.61 9.69
N LEU A 111 -11.45 10.90 9.23
CA LEU A 111 -10.19 11.48 8.75
C LEU A 111 -10.44 12.41 7.55
N TYR A 112 -11.05 11.88 6.49
CA TYR A 112 -11.38 12.67 5.29
C TYR A 112 -12.38 13.78 5.57
N ALA A 113 -13.34 13.57 6.48
CA ALA A 113 -14.23 14.65 6.89
C ALA A 113 -13.47 15.78 7.60
N ALA A 114 -12.46 15.47 8.42
CA ALA A 114 -11.65 16.49 9.09
C ALA A 114 -10.75 17.24 8.08
N MET A 115 -10.18 16.53 7.10
CA MET A 115 -9.40 17.13 6.01
C MET A 115 -10.25 18.04 5.13
N GLY A 116 -11.49 17.63 4.83
CA GLY A 116 -12.43 18.40 4.02
C GLY A 116 -13.25 19.43 4.80
N ASP A 117 -12.88 19.73 6.05
CA ASP A 117 -13.57 20.66 6.96
C ASP A 117 -15.09 20.39 7.17
N THR A 118 -15.54 19.16 6.91
CA THR A 118 -16.94 18.73 7.10
C THR A 118 -17.15 17.96 8.40
N HIS A 119 -16.09 17.59 9.11
CA HIS A 119 -16.20 16.98 10.43
C HIS A 119 -16.75 17.98 11.45
N LYS A 120 -17.65 17.51 12.32
CA LYS A 120 -18.40 18.39 13.24
C LYS A 120 -17.52 19.10 14.27
N ARG A 121 -16.41 18.47 14.68
CA ARG A 121 -15.57 18.95 15.79
C ARG A 121 -14.14 19.29 15.39
N TYR A 122 -13.61 18.68 14.34
CA TYR A 122 -12.17 18.74 14.08
C TYR A 122 -11.93 19.25 12.66
N ARG A 123 -10.86 20.02 12.48
CA ARG A 123 -10.29 20.37 11.18
C ARG A 123 -8.87 19.84 11.13
N LEU A 124 -8.51 19.18 10.03
CA LEU A 124 -7.17 18.62 9.83
C LEU A 124 -6.54 19.32 8.63
N ASP A 125 -5.54 20.15 8.90
CA ASP A 125 -4.78 20.82 7.86
C ASP A 125 -3.58 19.92 7.51
N MET A 126 -3.39 19.63 6.21
CA MET A 126 -2.32 18.75 5.72
C MET A 126 -1.50 19.45 4.63
N GLU A 127 -0.18 19.44 4.76
CA GLU A 127 0.74 19.97 3.73
C GLU A 127 1.27 18.86 2.83
N HIS A 128 1.48 17.67 3.40
CA HIS A 128 1.99 16.48 2.72
C HIS A 128 1.23 15.24 3.17
N ASN A 129 1.14 14.23 2.30
CA ASN A 129 0.38 13.01 2.52
C ASN A 129 1.13 11.76 2.04
N ASN A 130 0.66 10.59 2.49
CA ASN A 130 1.13 9.29 2.01
C ASN A 130 0.29 8.81 0.82
N TRP A 131 0.91 8.06 -0.08
CA TRP A 131 0.27 7.25 -1.12
C TRP A 131 0.67 5.78 -0.98
N TRP A 132 -0.05 4.92 -1.69
CA TRP A 132 0.34 3.52 -1.83
C TRP A 132 1.33 3.37 -2.97
N GLU A 133 2.43 2.66 -2.74
CA GLU A 133 3.45 2.42 -3.78
C GLU A 133 3.91 0.96 -3.73
N CYS A 134 4.14 0.37 -4.90
CA CYS A 134 4.58 -1.02 -5.00
C CYS A 134 6.01 -1.13 -5.51
N PHE A 135 6.85 -1.81 -4.73
CA PHE A 135 8.19 -2.20 -5.11
C PHE A 135 8.23 -3.68 -5.47
N VAL A 136 9.22 -4.10 -6.28
CA VAL A 136 9.36 -5.50 -6.67
C VAL A 136 10.74 -6.02 -6.30
N TYR A 137 10.78 -7.21 -5.72
CA TYR A 137 12.00 -7.97 -5.49
C TYR A 137 11.98 -9.24 -6.34
N THR A 138 13.04 -9.49 -7.10
CA THR A 138 13.19 -10.72 -7.90
C THR A 138 13.48 -11.93 -7.02
N PRO A 139 13.42 -13.17 -7.54
CA PRO A 139 13.80 -14.36 -6.78
C PRO A 139 15.27 -14.31 -6.29
N GLU A 140 16.13 -13.59 -7.00
CA GLU A 140 17.53 -13.37 -6.62
C GLU A 140 17.70 -12.29 -5.53
N GLY A 141 16.61 -11.59 -5.17
CA GLY A 141 16.61 -10.51 -4.18
C GLY A 141 16.92 -9.12 -4.75
N GLU A 142 16.95 -8.97 -6.08
CA GLU A 142 17.20 -7.68 -6.73
C GLU A 142 16.00 -6.75 -6.53
N PHE A 143 16.25 -5.52 -6.08
CA PHE A 143 15.23 -4.50 -5.88
C PHE A 143 14.96 -3.73 -7.18
N HIS A 144 13.69 -3.61 -7.53
CA HIS A 144 13.19 -2.81 -8.63
C HIS A 144 12.23 -1.75 -8.13
N ASP A 145 12.66 -0.49 -8.27
CA ASP A 145 11.76 0.66 -8.19
C ASP A 145 11.05 0.82 -9.53
N MET A 146 9.78 0.44 -9.55
CA MET A 146 8.93 0.52 -10.74
C MET A 146 8.28 1.90 -10.89
N MET A 147 8.54 2.83 -9.97
CA MET A 147 7.80 4.10 -9.83
C MET A 147 6.27 3.86 -9.79
N TRP A 148 5.85 2.74 -9.19
CA TRP A 148 4.48 2.25 -9.29
C TRP A 148 3.64 2.75 -8.12
N ALA A 149 3.23 4.02 -8.23
CA ALA A 149 2.18 4.57 -7.38
C ALA A 149 0.85 3.86 -7.68
N LEU A 150 0.25 3.26 -6.65
CA LEU A 150 -1.05 2.60 -6.74
C LEU A 150 -2.12 3.67 -6.53
N ASP A 151 -2.86 3.98 -7.60
CA ASP A 151 -4.03 4.87 -7.56
C ASP A 151 -5.20 4.14 -6.88
N SER A 152 -5.10 3.98 -5.56
CA SER A 152 -6.01 3.20 -4.73
C SER A 152 -6.33 3.99 -3.48
N ASP A 153 -7.60 4.08 -3.12
CA ASP A 153 -8.01 4.78 -1.91
C ASP A 153 -7.75 3.92 -0.66
N HIS A 154 -7.78 2.60 -0.82
CA HIS A 154 -7.66 1.66 0.29
C HIS A 154 -6.70 0.49 0.01
N ILE A 155 -6.02 -0.02 1.05
CA ILE A 155 -5.00 -1.08 0.90
C ILE A 155 -5.50 -2.35 0.18
N PHE A 156 -6.78 -2.71 0.33
CA PHE A 156 -7.35 -3.88 -0.36
C PHE A 156 -7.48 -3.70 -1.88
N GLU A 157 -7.61 -2.46 -2.35
CA GLU A 157 -7.65 -2.07 -3.77
C GLU A 157 -6.21 -2.11 -4.28
N GLY A 158 -5.25 -1.60 -3.50
CA GLY A 158 -3.83 -1.73 -3.83
C GLY A 158 -3.41 -3.18 -4.03
N VAL A 159 -3.87 -4.10 -3.17
CA VAL A 159 -3.65 -5.54 -3.35
C VAL A 159 -4.29 -6.05 -4.65
N GLU A 160 -5.50 -5.63 -4.98
CA GLU A 160 -6.18 -6.00 -6.21
C GLU A 160 -5.44 -5.51 -7.46
N VAL A 161 -5.00 -4.25 -7.47
CA VAL A 161 -4.22 -3.64 -8.56
C VAL A 161 -2.95 -4.44 -8.80
N VAL A 162 -2.20 -4.75 -7.73
CA VAL A 162 -0.97 -5.53 -7.85
C VAL A 162 -1.24 -6.94 -8.36
N LEU A 163 -2.24 -7.63 -7.82
CA LEU A 163 -2.60 -8.97 -8.29
C LEU A 163 -3.03 -9.00 -9.77
N SER A 164 -3.62 -7.92 -10.27
CA SER A 164 -4.07 -7.82 -11.66
C SER A 164 -2.91 -7.57 -12.64
N ALA A 165 -1.84 -6.90 -12.18
CA ALA A 165 -0.72 -6.50 -13.03
C ALA A 165 0.56 -7.34 -12.84
N MET A 166 0.67 -8.12 -11.76
CA MET A 166 1.90 -8.84 -11.39
C MET A 166 2.45 -9.74 -12.50
N ASP A 167 1.61 -10.43 -13.28
CA ASP A 167 2.07 -11.33 -14.34
C ASP A 167 2.74 -10.54 -15.48
N SER A 168 2.22 -9.35 -15.80
CA SER A 168 2.84 -8.44 -16.77
C SER A 168 4.17 -7.89 -16.23
N VAL A 169 4.19 -7.47 -14.97
CA VAL A 169 5.41 -6.93 -14.35
C VAL A 169 6.53 -7.97 -14.28
N ILE A 170 6.22 -9.22 -13.91
CA ILE A 170 7.21 -10.32 -13.89
C ILE A 170 7.77 -10.54 -15.29
N LYS A 171 6.91 -10.54 -16.31
CA LYS A 171 7.32 -10.70 -17.71
C LYS A 171 8.26 -9.56 -18.12
N ASP A 172 7.91 -8.31 -17.84
CA ASP A 172 8.72 -7.15 -18.21
C ASP A 172 10.10 -7.16 -17.53
N ILE A 173 10.17 -7.55 -16.26
CA ILE A 173 11.44 -7.67 -15.52
C ILE A 173 12.31 -8.77 -16.13
N THR A 174 11.72 -9.92 -16.47
CA THR A 174 12.46 -11.07 -17.01
C THR A 174 12.96 -10.80 -18.44
N GLU A 175 12.10 -10.27 -19.31
CA GLU A 175 12.47 -9.94 -20.70
C GLU A 175 13.54 -8.82 -20.77
N ASN A 176 13.49 -7.84 -19.88
CA ASN A 176 14.53 -6.81 -19.81
C ASN A 176 15.88 -7.37 -19.33
N LYS A 177 15.88 -8.32 -18.39
CA LYS A 177 17.09 -9.00 -17.92
C LYS A 177 17.78 -9.76 -19.06
N GLU A 178 17.01 -10.55 -19.82
CA GLU A 178 17.51 -11.27 -20.98
C GLU A 178 18.13 -10.32 -22.03
N ARG A 179 17.45 -9.20 -22.37
CA ARG A 179 17.99 -8.22 -23.32
C ARG A 179 19.33 -7.63 -22.89
N ILE A 180 19.49 -7.34 -21.60
CA ILE A 180 20.75 -6.79 -21.06
C ILE A 180 21.86 -7.84 -21.11
N GLU A 181 21.57 -9.09 -20.79
CA GLU A 181 22.54 -10.19 -20.85
C GLU A 181 22.97 -10.49 -22.29
N TYR A 182 22.03 -10.64 -23.24
CA TYR A 182 22.35 -10.80 -24.66
C TYR A 182 23.10 -9.60 -25.26
N GLY A 183 22.78 -8.37 -24.81
CA GLY A 183 23.48 -7.16 -25.20
C GLY A 183 24.92 -7.08 -24.69
N LYS A 184 25.21 -7.68 -23.52
CA LYS A 184 26.57 -7.80 -23.00
C LYS A 184 27.37 -8.85 -23.78
N ASP A 185 26.79 -10.01 -24.06
CA ASP A 185 27.48 -11.08 -24.80
C ASP A 185 27.83 -10.67 -26.23
N SER A 186 26.98 -9.88 -26.89
CA SER A 186 27.26 -9.34 -28.23
C SER A 186 28.31 -8.22 -28.25
N ALA A 187 28.55 -7.53 -27.14
CA ALA A 187 29.59 -6.49 -27.04
C ALA A 187 31.01 -7.05 -26.85
N PHE A 188 31.16 -8.34 -26.55
CA PHE A 188 32.46 -9.02 -26.44
C PHE A 188 32.94 -9.66 -27.77
N TYR A 189 32.19 -9.51 -28.86
CA TYR A 189 32.52 -10.03 -30.20
C TYR A 189 32.87 -8.95 -31.24
N CYS A 190 33.32 -7.75 -30.81
CA CYS A 190 33.87 -6.72 -31.69
C CYS A 190 35.37 -6.52 -31.49
#